data_AF-A0A382JF50-F1
#
_entry.id   AF-A0A382JF50-F1
#
_cell.length_a   1.000
_cell.length_b   1.000
_cell.length_c   1.000
_cell.angle_alpha   90.00
_cell.angle_beta   90.00
_cell.angle_gamma   90.00
#
_symmetry.space_group_name_H-M   'P 1'
#
loop_
_entity.id
_entity.type
_entity.pdbx_description
1 polymer ?
#
loop_
_entity_poly.entity_id
_entity_poly.type
_entity_poly.pdbx_seq_one_letter_code
_entity_poly.pdbx_strand_id
1 'polypeptide(L)'
;MKSINTFKTRSTIEIKGKKYVFFDLNLLAKYFNFNLALIPNSIKILLENLIRNEDGISITLDMISSLCLQLSIRKRDQAFEVAFSPTRVLMQDFTGVPAVADLAAMRNALKTKNINPKKINPLSRVDLVIDHSVMVDTFGNALAYEANVKKEFQRNQERYEFLKWGQNSFDNFYLVPPGAGICHQVNLENIAKTVWVNQEKNNCYLYPDSVVGTDSHTTMVNALSVLGWGVGGIEAEAVMLGQPISMNIPKVLGFNISGSLNEGITATDLVLTITERLRQHGVVGKFVEFFGRGLENLSLADRATISNMAPEYGATCGFFPTDKETISYLR
;
A
#
# COMPACT_ATOMS: atom_id res chain seq x y z
N MET A 1 7.82 -15.52 -7.08
CA MET A 1 7.92 -15.70 -5.63
C MET A 1 9.13 -16.57 -5.39
N LYS A 2 10.20 -15.92 -4.93
CA LYS A 2 11.56 -16.48 -4.85
C LYS A 2 11.97 -16.84 -3.41
N SER A 3 11.02 -16.91 -2.46
CA SER A 3 11.33 -17.19 -1.04
C SER A 3 12.14 -18.47 -0.88
N ILE A 4 13.32 -18.33 -0.27
CA ILE A 4 14.16 -19.45 0.19
C ILE A 4 13.39 -20.28 1.24
N ASN A 5 12.51 -19.63 2.02
CA ASN A 5 11.64 -20.26 3.03
C ASN A 5 12.45 -21.01 4.09
N THR A 6 13.50 -20.37 4.62
CA THR A 6 14.46 -20.99 5.54
C THR A 6 13.79 -21.49 6.81
N PHE A 7 12.81 -20.75 7.33
CA PHE A 7 12.04 -21.09 8.52
C PHE A 7 10.93 -22.12 8.29
N LYS A 8 10.80 -22.66 7.07
CA LYS A 8 9.75 -23.64 6.71
C LYS A 8 8.33 -23.19 7.07
N THR A 9 8.02 -21.91 6.85
CA THR A 9 6.73 -21.29 7.18
C THR A 9 5.68 -21.50 6.08
N ARG A 10 6.09 -21.93 4.89
CA ARG A 10 5.18 -22.26 3.78
C ARG A 10 4.18 -23.35 4.20
N SER A 11 2.90 -22.98 4.17
CA SER A 11 1.75 -23.84 4.49
C SER A 11 0.72 -23.81 3.37
N THR A 12 -0.27 -24.70 3.45
CA THR A 12 -1.35 -24.77 2.46
C THR A 12 -2.71 -24.71 3.12
N ILE A 13 -3.65 -24.02 2.48
CA ILE A 13 -5.04 -23.92 2.91
C ILE A 13 -5.95 -24.25 1.72
N GLU A 14 -7.07 -24.92 1.98
CA GLU A 14 -8.08 -25.20 0.98
C GLU A 14 -9.28 -24.29 1.20
N ILE A 15 -9.68 -23.55 0.16
CA ILE A 15 -10.81 -22.63 0.19
C ILE A 15 -11.69 -22.95 -1.01
N LYS A 16 -12.95 -23.34 -0.76
CA LYS A 16 -13.94 -23.70 -1.81
C LYS A 16 -13.40 -24.73 -2.82
N GLY A 17 -12.68 -25.76 -2.36
CA GLY A 17 -12.13 -26.82 -3.21
C GLY A 17 -10.87 -26.43 -4.00
N LYS A 18 -10.34 -25.21 -3.83
CA LYS A 18 -9.07 -24.78 -4.43
C LYS A 18 -7.98 -24.69 -3.37
N LYS A 19 -6.83 -25.27 -3.68
CA LYS A 19 -5.64 -25.27 -2.81
C LYS A 19 -4.84 -23.99 -3.02
N TYR A 20 -4.50 -23.34 -1.92
CA TYR A 20 -3.68 -22.14 -1.86
C TYR A 20 -2.46 -22.37 -0.98
N VAL A 21 -1.39 -21.65 -1.27
CA VAL A 21 -0.14 -21.63 -0.51
C VAL A 21 -0.01 -20.28 0.18
N PHE A 22 0.39 -20.25 1.45
CA PHE A 22 0.64 -19.02 2.19
C PHE A 22 1.83 -19.21 3.14
N PHE A 23 2.36 -18.13 3.69
CA PHE A 23 3.42 -18.18 4.69
C PHE A 23 2.82 -18.00 6.08
N ASP A 24 2.87 -19.06 6.88
CA ASP A 24 2.21 -19.12 8.19
C ASP A 24 3.09 -18.49 9.28
N LEU A 25 2.65 -17.33 9.78
CA LEU A 25 3.29 -16.63 10.89
C LEU A 25 3.23 -17.40 12.21
N ASN A 26 2.29 -18.35 12.39
CA ASN A 26 2.24 -19.17 13.60
C ASN A 26 3.45 -20.09 13.70
N LEU A 27 3.91 -20.63 12.56
CA LEU A 27 5.13 -21.45 12.51
C LEU A 27 6.37 -20.62 12.86
N LEU A 28 6.44 -19.38 12.36
CA LEU A 28 7.51 -18.44 12.70
C LEU A 28 7.50 -18.08 14.18
N ALA A 29 6.31 -17.76 14.72
CA ALA A 29 6.12 -17.43 16.13
C ALA A 29 6.50 -18.59 17.05
N LYS A 30 6.17 -19.83 16.67
CA LYS A 30 6.58 -21.04 17.38
C LYS A 30 8.10 -21.23 17.35
N TYR A 31 8.74 -20.99 16.21
CA TYR A 31 10.19 -21.13 16.05
C TYR A 31 10.96 -20.17 16.98
N PHE A 32 10.52 -18.92 17.08
CA PHE A 32 11.18 -17.89 17.90
C PHE A 32 10.56 -17.70 19.30
N ASN A 33 9.59 -18.54 19.67
CA ASN A 33 8.90 -18.52 20.95
C ASN A 33 8.34 -17.14 21.35
N PHE A 34 7.61 -16.47 20.44
CA PHE A 34 6.89 -15.23 20.76
C PHE A 34 5.39 -15.38 20.54
N ASN A 35 4.61 -14.56 21.25
CA ASN A 35 3.14 -14.57 21.13
C ASN A 35 2.68 -13.63 20.01
N LEU A 36 2.24 -14.20 18.89
CA LEU A 36 1.74 -13.46 17.73
C LEU A 36 0.52 -12.58 18.06
N ALA A 37 -0.31 -12.96 19.04
CA ALA A 37 -1.49 -12.18 19.44
C ALA A 37 -1.15 -10.81 20.05
N LEU A 38 0.08 -10.65 20.57
CA LEU A 38 0.55 -9.39 21.16
C LEU A 38 1.26 -8.48 20.15
N ILE A 39 1.44 -8.96 18.92
CA ILE A 39 2.08 -8.21 17.84
C ILE A 39 1.00 -7.36 17.13
N PRO A 40 1.26 -6.07 16.87
CA PRO A 40 0.36 -5.25 16.06
C PRO A 40 0.14 -5.85 14.67
N ASN A 41 -1.05 -5.72 14.11
CA ASN A 41 -1.39 -6.33 12.82
C ASN A 41 -0.58 -5.74 11.67
N SER A 42 -0.30 -4.44 11.72
CA SER A 42 0.62 -3.77 10.79
C SER A 42 2.02 -4.41 10.77
N ILE A 43 2.56 -4.82 11.93
CA ILE A 43 3.85 -5.53 12.02
C ILE A 43 3.74 -6.98 11.53
N LYS A 44 2.59 -7.65 11.70
CA LYS A 44 2.37 -8.99 11.12
C LYS A 44 2.45 -8.96 9.59
N ILE A 45 1.93 -7.91 8.94
CA ILE A 45 2.04 -7.73 7.49
C ILE A 45 3.51 -7.57 7.07
N LEU A 46 4.31 -6.79 7.82
CA LEU A 46 5.74 -6.67 7.56
C LEU A 46 6.48 -8.01 7.75
N LEU A 47 6.15 -8.78 8.80
CA LEU A 47 6.73 -10.11 9.02
C LEU A 47 6.40 -11.08 7.87
N GLU A 48 5.15 -11.10 7.40
CA GLU A 48 4.73 -11.90 6.25
C GLU A 48 5.52 -11.48 5.00
N ASN A 49 5.66 -10.18 4.79
CA ASN A 49 6.37 -9.64 3.65
C ASN A 49 7.83 -10.10 3.63
N LEU A 50 8.51 -10.05 4.78
CA LEU A 50 9.89 -10.49 4.90
C LEU A 50 10.05 -11.98 4.61
N ILE A 51 9.25 -12.86 5.24
CA ILE A 51 9.40 -14.31 5.02
C ILE A 51 9.03 -14.73 3.60
N ARG A 52 8.05 -14.06 2.97
CA ARG A 52 7.64 -14.34 1.60
C ARG A 52 8.63 -13.84 0.56
N ASN A 53 9.42 -12.82 0.88
CA ASN A 53 10.40 -12.23 -0.03
C ASN A 53 11.87 -12.53 0.34
N GLU A 54 12.11 -13.44 1.29
CA GLU A 54 13.46 -13.90 1.64
C GLU A 54 14.24 -14.39 0.40
N ASP A 55 15.28 -13.64 0.03
CA ASP A 55 16.10 -13.90 -1.16
C ASP A 55 17.58 -14.16 -0.82
N GLY A 56 17.97 -14.01 0.45
CA GLY A 56 19.34 -14.20 0.93
C GLY A 56 20.28 -13.04 0.59
N ILE A 57 19.80 -11.99 -0.08
CA ILE A 57 20.58 -10.81 -0.48
C ILE A 57 20.01 -9.56 0.17
N SER A 58 18.80 -9.14 -0.23
CA SER A 58 18.13 -7.97 0.32
C SER A 58 17.35 -8.31 1.59
N ILE A 59 16.74 -9.49 1.65
CA ILE A 59 16.04 -10.00 2.82
C ILE A 59 16.72 -11.30 3.24
N THR A 60 17.43 -11.23 4.36
CA THR A 60 18.30 -12.31 4.86
C THR A 60 17.70 -13.05 6.06
N LEU A 61 18.18 -14.27 6.31
CA LEU A 61 17.88 -15.03 7.52
C LEU A 61 18.16 -14.22 8.78
N ASP A 62 19.30 -13.52 8.82
CA ASP A 62 19.74 -12.74 9.98
C ASP A 62 18.80 -11.56 10.23
N MET A 63 18.31 -10.91 9.17
CA MET A 63 17.35 -9.81 9.27
C MET A 63 16.03 -10.30 9.92
N ILE A 64 15.47 -11.39 9.38
CA ILE A 64 14.22 -11.96 9.90
C ILE A 64 14.40 -12.46 11.33
N SER A 65 15.51 -13.15 11.61
CA SER A 65 15.82 -13.70 12.94
C SER A 65 15.97 -12.61 13.97
N SER A 66 16.72 -11.54 13.65
CA SER A 66 16.94 -10.41 14.56
C SER A 66 15.63 -9.71 14.90
N LEU A 67 14.77 -9.46 13.91
CA LEU A 67 13.45 -8.88 14.16
C LEU A 67 12.60 -9.79 15.07
N CYS A 68 12.55 -11.09 14.78
CA CYS A 68 11.76 -12.03 15.59
C CYS A 68 12.27 -12.13 17.03
N LEU A 69 13.60 -12.12 17.23
CA LEU A 69 14.22 -12.09 18.56
C LEU A 69 13.92 -10.77 19.29
N GLN A 70 13.94 -9.63 18.59
CA GLN A 70 13.56 -8.35 19.18
C GLN A 70 12.09 -8.35 19.65
N LEU A 71 11.20 -8.95 18.86
CA LEU A 71 9.79 -9.10 19.20
C LEU A 71 9.57 -10.05 20.39
N SER A 72 10.41 -11.09 20.54
CA SER A 72 10.30 -12.05 21.66
C SER A 72 10.73 -11.44 23.00
N ILE A 73 11.83 -10.67 23.03
CA ILE A 73 12.34 -10.02 24.25
C ILE A 73 11.62 -8.71 24.60
N ARG A 74 10.68 -8.26 23.75
CA ARG A 74 9.92 -7.00 23.89
C ARG A 74 10.78 -5.72 24.04
N LYS A 75 12.06 -5.74 23.66
CA LYS A 75 12.91 -4.54 23.64
C LYS A 75 12.66 -3.76 22.35
N ARG A 76 11.98 -2.61 22.45
CA ARG A 76 11.57 -1.78 21.30
C ARG A 76 12.47 -0.56 21.06
N ASP A 77 13.63 -0.49 21.71
CA ASP A 77 14.44 0.73 21.76
C ASP A 77 15.61 0.76 20.78
N GLN A 78 15.90 -0.33 20.09
CA GLN A 78 16.87 -0.33 19.00
C GLN A 78 16.15 -0.12 17.66
N ALA A 79 16.59 0.91 16.95
CA ALA A 79 16.28 1.07 15.54
C ALA A 79 16.83 -0.16 14.81
N PHE A 80 15.96 -0.87 14.11
CA PHE A 80 16.30 -2.06 13.36
C PHE A 80 15.80 -1.89 11.93
N GLU A 81 16.69 -1.98 10.97
CA GLU A 81 16.38 -1.77 9.56
C GLU A 81 15.88 -3.06 8.92
N VAL A 82 14.84 -2.94 8.12
CA VAL A 82 14.20 -4.02 7.36
C VAL A 82 14.01 -3.61 5.91
N ALA A 83 14.08 -4.60 5.02
CA ALA A 83 13.74 -4.43 3.61
C ALA A 83 12.27 -4.80 3.38
N PHE A 84 11.49 -3.85 2.86
CA PHE A 84 10.06 -4.03 2.58
C PHE A 84 9.80 -4.08 1.08
N SER A 85 9.18 -5.17 0.61
CA SER A 85 8.83 -5.36 -0.80
C SER A 85 7.31 -5.24 -0.97
N PRO A 86 6.76 -4.03 -1.18
CA PRO A 86 5.31 -3.85 -1.31
C PRO A 86 4.76 -4.67 -2.49
N THR A 87 3.48 -5.04 -2.40
CA THR A 87 2.84 -5.87 -3.42
C THR A 87 2.65 -5.13 -4.75
N ARG A 88 2.42 -3.81 -4.67
CA ARG A 88 2.14 -2.96 -5.82
C ARG A 88 2.55 -1.52 -5.55
N VAL A 89 2.61 -0.73 -6.61
CA VAL A 89 2.87 0.70 -6.60
C VAL A 89 1.64 1.44 -7.13
N LEU A 90 1.21 2.47 -6.42
CA LEU A 90 0.15 3.38 -6.86
C LEU A 90 0.76 4.70 -7.36
N MET A 91 0.31 5.19 -8.51
CA MET A 91 0.77 6.46 -9.05
C MET A 91 -0.39 7.35 -9.44
N GLN A 92 -0.14 8.66 -9.42
CA GLN A 92 -0.97 9.68 -10.03
C GLN A 92 -0.24 10.31 -11.23
N ASP A 93 -0.94 11.07 -12.07
CA ASP A 93 -0.44 11.50 -13.37
C ASP A 93 0.69 12.55 -13.36
N PHE A 94 0.84 13.37 -12.31
CA PHE A 94 1.97 14.29 -12.17
C PHE A 94 3.29 13.58 -11.84
N THR A 95 3.27 12.51 -11.05
CA THR A 95 4.46 11.71 -10.72
C THR A 95 4.65 10.53 -11.68
N GLY A 96 3.56 10.06 -12.30
CA GLY A 96 3.59 8.94 -13.23
C GLY A 96 4.18 9.28 -14.59
N VAL A 97 3.94 10.50 -15.10
CA VAL A 97 4.58 10.97 -16.34
C VAL A 97 6.11 10.94 -16.24
N PRO A 98 6.77 11.55 -15.23
CA PRO A 98 8.22 11.49 -15.12
C PRO A 98 8.72 10.05 -14.94
N ALA A 99 8.05 9.20 -14.15
CA ALA A 99 8.47 7.80 -14.00
C ALA A 99 8.43 7.00 -15.31
N VAL A 100 7.38 7.18 -16.12
CA VAL A 100 7.30 6.55 -17.46
C VAL A 100 8.39 7.10 -18.40
N ALA A 101 8.71 8.40 -18.28
CA ALA A 101 9.81 9.01 -19.02
C ALA A 101 11.17 8.45 -18.59
N ASP A 102 11.40 8.23 -17.30
CA ASP A 102 12.63 7.64 -16.78
C ASP A 102 12.79 6.18 -17.22
N LEU A 103 11.72 5.39 -17.20
CA LEU A 103 11.71 4.04 -17.79
C LEU A 103 12.03 4.06 -19.29
N ALA A 104 11.48 5.01 -20.04
CA ALA A 104 11.78 5.19 -21.46
C ALA A 104 13.25 5.59 -21.70
N ALA A 105 13.78 6.51 -20.89
CA ALA A 105 15.16 6.95 -20.94
C ALA A 105 16.13 5.81 -20.60
N MET A 106 15.83 5.01 -19.57
CA MET A 106 16.60 3.81 -19.22
C MET A 106 16.61 2.78 -20.35
N ARG A 107 15.46 2.57 -21.03
CA ARG A 107 15.40 1.72 -22.24
C ARG A 107 16.29 2.23 -23.35
N ASN A 108 16.30 3.54 -23.60
CA ASN A 108 17.17 4.16 -24.59
C ASN A 108 18.66 4.00 -24.21
N ALA A 109 19.01 4.17 -22.93
CA ALA A 109 20.37 3.99 -22.42
C ALA A 109 20.86 2.54 -22.53
N LEU A 110 19.99 1.54 -22.36
CA LEU A 110 20.36 0.14 -22.63
C LEU A 110 20.57 -0.11 -24.13
N LYS A 111 19.73 0.49 -24.99
CA LYS A 111 19.84 0.37 -26.44
C LYS A 111 21.18 0.90 -26.95
N THR A 112 21.65 2.06 -26.47
CA THR A 112 22.96 2.62 -26.87
C THR A 112 24.14 1.74 -26.46
N LYS A 113 23.95 0.89 -25.43
CA LYS A 113 24.93 -0.10 -24.97
C LYS A 113 24.75 -1.48 -25.64
N ASN A 114 23.91 -1.61 -26.66
CA ASN A 114 23.54 -2.88 -27.30
C ASN A 114 22.99 -3.93 -26.31
N ILE A 115 22.36 -3.48 -25.22
CA ILE A 115 21.65 -4.34 -24.25
C ILE A 115 20.16 -4.31 -24.60
N ASN A 116 19.48 -5.46 -24.51
CA ASN A 116 18.04 -5.55 -24.77
C ASN A 116 17.26 -4.56 -23.87
N PRO A 117 16.59 -3.53 -24.44
CA PRO A 117 15.86 -2.53 -23.66
C PRO A 117 14.70 -3.13 -22.86
N LYS A 118 14.12 -4.24 -23.32
CA LYS A 118 12.99 -4.91 -22.63
C LYS A 118 13.36 -5.43 -21.24
N LYS A 119 14.65 -5.44 -20.87
CA LYS A 119 15.08 -5.70 -19.48
C LYS A 119 14.56 -4.63 -18.50
N ILE A 120 14.34 -3.39 -18.97
CA ILE A 120 13.67 -2.36 -18.19
C ILE A 120 12.17 -2.57 -18.32
N ASN A 121 11.58 -3.11 -17.27
CA ASN A 121 10.15 -3.29 -17.11
C ASN A 121 9.79 -3.29 -15.62
N PRO A 122 8.62 -2.76 -15.21
CA PRO A 122 8.10 -2.99 -13.86
C PRO A 122 8.03 -4.49 -13.52
N LEU A 123 8.73 -4.89 -12.47
CA LEU A 123 8.64 -6.22 -11.86
C LEU A 123 7.47 -6.31 -10.89
N SER A 124 7.12 -5.20 -10.26
CA SER A 124 5.94 -5.03 -9.40
C SER A 124 4.76 -4.49 -10.21
N ARG A 125 3.53 -4.81 -9.78
CA ARG A 125 2.32 -4.21 -10.36
C ARG A 125 2.32 -2.71 -10.11
N VAL A 126 2.05 -1.93 -11.15
CA VAL A 126 1.89 -0.48 -11.13
C VAL A 126 0.48 -0.15 -11.56
N ASP A 127 -0.24 0.59 -10.71
CA ASP A 127 -1.53 1.16 -11.04
C ASP A 127 -1.39 2.69 -11.08
N LEU A 128 -1.54 3.30 -12.26
CA LEU A 128 -1.51 4.76 -12.43
C LEU A 128 -2.93 5.27 -12.63
N VAL A 129 -3.35 6.24 -11.81
CA VAL A 129 -4.65 6.92 -11.94
C VAL A 129 -4.45 8.33 -12.46
N ILE A 130 -5.23 8.71 -13.48
CA ILE A 130 -5.26 10.08 -14.00
C ILE A 130 -6.38 10.85 -13.30
N ASP A 131 -6.00 11.73 -12.37
CA ASP A 131 -6.95 12.47 -11.54
C ASP A 131 -6.51 13.90 -11.17
N HIS A 132 -5.22 14.25 -11.33
CA HIS A 132 -4.69 15.58 -10.99
C HIS A 132 -4.79 16.60 -12.14
N SER A 133 -5.40 16.21 -13.27
CA SER A 133 -5.45 17.02 -14.48
C SER A 133 -6.75 17.80 -14.68
N VAL A 134 -7.85 17.37 -14.06
CA VAL A 134 -9.16 18.02 -14.20
C VAL A 134 -9.19 19.31 -13.37
N MET A 135 -9.72 20.38 -13.97
CA MET A 135 -9.90 21.67 -13.32
C MET A 135 -11.36 22.10 -13.37
N VAL A 136 -11.79 22.85 -12.34
CA VAL A 136 -13.14 23.42 -12.29
C VAL A 136 -13.16 24.74 -13.09
N ASP A 137 -13.20 24.65 -14.41
CA ASP A 137 -13.34 25.81 -15.29
C ASP A 137 -14.79 26.33 -15.36
N THR A 138 -15.75 25.45 -15.17
CA THR A 138 -17.18 25.73 -15.19
C THR A 138 -17.84 24.97 -14.05
N PHE A 139 -18.79 25.60 -13.36
CA PHE A 139 -19.49 25.02 -12.21
C PHE A 139 -20.96 25.47 -12.17
N GLY A 140 -21.77 24.80 -11.35
CA GLY A 140 -23.15 25.23 -11.06
C GLY A 140 -24.18 25.00 -12.17
N ASN A 141 -23.88 24.19 -13.19
CA ASN A 141 -24.85 23.83 -14.24
C ASN A 141 -24.65 22.39 -14.75
N ALA A 142 -25.67 21.85 -15.42
CA ALA A 142 -25.70 20.45 -15.87
C ALA A 142 -24.63 20.09 -16.91
N LEU A 143 -24.08 21.08 -17.64
CA LEU A 143 -23.04 20.87 -18.66
C LEU A 143 -21.62 21.03 -18.10
N ALA A 144 -21.47 21.40 -16.83
CA ALA A 144 -20.17 21.71 -16.22
C ALA A 144 -19.21 20.52 -16.27
N TYR A 145 -19.69 19.31 -15.98
CA TYR A 145 -18.87 18.10 -16.01
C TYR A 145 -18.27 17.84 -17.40
N GLU A 146 -19.12 17.77 -18.43
CA GLU A 146 -18.67 17.51 -19.80
C GLU A 146 -17.73 18.62 -20.32
N ALA A 147 -18.03 19.88 -19.99
CA ALA A 147 -17.20 21.02 -20.37
C ALA A 147 -15.80 20.96 -19.73
N ASN A 148 -15.70 20.61 -18.45
CA ASN A 148 -14.43 20.49 -17.72
C ASN A 148 -13.61 19.30 -18.23
N VAL A 149 -14.22 18.12 -18.41
CA VAL A 149 -13.55 16.94 -18.96
C VAL A 149 -13.04 17.20 -20.38
N LYS A 150 -13.84 17.85 -21.23
CA LYS A 150 -13.41 18.22 -22.58
C LYS A 150 -12.19 19.14 -22.59
N LYS A 151 -12.16 20.15 -21.70
CA LYS A 151 -11.01 21.06 -21.55
C LYS A 151 -9.78 20.34 -20.99
N GLU A 152 -9.97 19.43 -20.04
CA GLU A 152 -8.89 18.60 -19.48
C GLU A 152 -8.19 17.81 -20.59
N PHE A 153 -8.95 17.11 -21.45
CA PHE A 153 -8.39 16.38 -22.59
C PHE A 153 -7.64 17.28 -23.57
N GLN A 154 -8.20 18.46 -23.90
CA GLN A 154 -7.53 19.41 -24.79
C GLN A 154 -6.19 19.91 -24.24
N ARG A 155 -6.10 20.12 -22.92
CA ARG A 155 -4.88 20.62 -22.27
C ARG A 155 -3.81 19.55 -22.09
N ASN A 156 -4.22 18.29 -21.90
CA ASN A 156 -3.33 17.21 -21.48
C ASN A 156 -3.15 16.10 -22.53
N GLN A 157 -3.53 16.36 -23.79
CA GLN A 157 -3.50 15.37 -24.87
C GLN A 157 -2.15 14.63 -24.95
N GLU A 158 -1.04 15.37 -25.02
CA GLU A 158 0.30 14.78 -25.12
C GLU A 158 0.64 13.88 -23.91
N ARG A 159 0.32 14.34 -22.69
CA ARG A 159 0.55 13.56 -21.46
C ARG A 159 -0.24 12.25 -21.48
N TYR A 160 -1.49 12.29 -21.95
CA TYR A 160 -2.34 11.10 -22.01
C TYR A 160 -1.90 10.13 -23.10
N GLU A 161 -1.50 10.63 -24.27
CA GLU A 161 -0.92 9.82 -25.33
C GLU A 161 0.37 9.13 -24.84
N PHE A 162 1.21 9.87 -24.10
CA PHE A 162 2.44 9.33 -23.51
C PHE A 162 2.17 8.24 -22.45
N LEU A 163 1.24 8.47 -21.52
CA LEU A 163 0.85 7.46 -20.53
C LEU A 163 0.19 6.24 -21.19
N LYS A 164 -0.61 6.46 -22.24
CA LYS A 164 -1.23 5.37 -23.01
C LYS A 164 -0.18 4.54 -23.75
N TRP A 165 0.84 5.18 -24.31
CA TRP A 165 2.01 4.50 -24.85
C TRP A 165 2.72 3.68 -23.76
N GLY A 166 2.90 4.24 -22.57
CA GLY A 166 3.47 3.56 -21.41
C GLY A 166 2.73 2.27 -21.07
N GLN A 167 1.40 2.35 -20.94
CA GLN A 167 0.54 1.18 -20.69
C GLN A 167 0.73 0.06 -21.72
N ASN A 168 0.92 0.40 -23.00
CA ASN A 168 1.10 -0.59 -24.06
C ASN A 168 2.55 -1.10 -24.16
N SER A 169 3.51 -0.39 -23.56
CA SER A 169 4.95 -0.66 -23.70
C SER A 169 5.56 -1.40 -22.51
N PHE A 170 4.90 -1.38 -21.34
CA PHE A 170 5.38 -1.99 -20.12
C PHE A 170 4.40 -3.07 -19.62
N ASP A 171 4.93 -4.24 -19.26
CA ASP A 171 4.14 -5.25 -18.56
C ASP A 171 3.90 -4.81 -17.10
N ASN A 172 2.86 -5.34 -16.46
CA ASN A 172 2.46 -5.00 -15.09
C ASN A 172 2.07 -3.52 -14.87
N PHE A 173 1.80 -2.78 -15.94
CA PHE A 173 1.41 -1.38 -15.87
C PHE A 173 -0.06 -1.22 -16.25
N TYR A 174 -0.87 -0.77 -15.30
CA TYR A 174 -2.30 -0.53 -15.49
C TYR A 174 -2.60 0.96 -15.40
N LEU A 175 -3.34 1.49 -16.38
CA LEU A 175 -3.72 2.90 -16.42
C LEU A 175 -5.23 3.04 -16.24
N VAL A 176 -5.62 3.78 -15.22
CA VAL A 176 -7.01 4.22 -15.02
C VAL A 176 -7.19 5.54 -15.80
N PRO A 177 -8.17 5.60 -16.72
CA PRO A 177 -8.38 6.77 -17.57
C PRO A 177 -8.91 7.98 -16.77
N PRO A 178 -8.78 9.21 -17.31
CA PRO A 178 -9.37 10.41 -16.71
C PRO A 178 -10.89 10.27 -16.56
N GLY A 179 -11.43 10.91 -15.52
CA GLY A 179 -12.86 10.89 -15.21
C GLY A 179 -13.36 9.63 -14.49
N ALA A 180 -12.49 8.65 -14.22
CA ALA A 180 -12.84 7.43 -13.49
C ALA A 180 -12.93 7.61 -11.95
N GLY A 181 -12.47 8.75 -11.44
CA GLY A 181 -12.45 9.07 -10.00
C GLY A 181 -11.08 9.55 -9.54
N ILE A 182 -10.92 9.70 -8.22
CA ILE A 182 -9.69 10.15 -7.57
C ILE A 182 -8.86 8.93 -7.15
N CYS A 183 -7.53 9.03 -7.23
CA CYS A 183 -6.54 7.97 -7.04
C CYS A 183 -6.82 7.09 -5.82
N HIS A 184 -7.02 7.68 -4.65
CA HIS A 184 -7.23 6.92 -3.41
C HIS A 184 -8.60 6.24 -3.34
N GLN A 185 -9.64 6.88 -3.87
CA GLN A 185 -10.98 6.31 -3.91
C GLN A 185 -11.05 5.15 -4.90
N VAL A 186 -10.52 5.33 -6.11
CA VAL A 186 -10.38 4.25 -7.10
C VAL A 186 -9.55 3.10 -6.53
N ASN A 187 -8.47 3.42 -5.80
CA ASN A 187 -7.67 2.41 -5.13
C ASN A 187 -8.48 1.61 -4.11
N LEU A 188 -9.23 2.30 -3.24
CA LEU A 188 -10.03 1.67 -2.19
C LEU A 188 -11.16 0.80 -2.77
N GLU A 189 -11.86 1.29 -3.78
CA GLU A 189 -13.07 0.66 -4.33
C GLU A 189 -12.77 -0.43 -5.37
N ASN A 190 -11.70 -0.30 -6.17
CA ASN A 190 -11.51 -1.13 -7.37
C ASN A 190 -10.18 -1.90 -7.39
N ILE A 191 -9.10 -1.32 -6.87
CA ILE A 191 -7.75 -1.88 -7.03
C ILE A 191 -7.37 -2.76 -5.83
N ALA A 192 -7.55 -2.25 -4.61
CA ALA A 192 -7.18 -2.90 -3.37
C ALA A 192 -7.94 -4.23 -3.19
N LYS A 193 -7.23 -5.24 -2.65
CA LYS A 193 -7.80 -6.59 -2.50
C LYS A 193 -7.80 -7.13 -1.06
N THR A 194 -7.11 -6.45 -0.14
CA THR A 194 -6.77 -6.95 1.22
C THR A 194 -5.88 -8.19 1.22
N VAL A 195 -6.20 -9.21 0.41
CA VAL A 195 -5.39 -10.40 0.15
C VAL A 195 -5.26 -10.60 -1.36
N TRP A 196 -4.02 -10.64 -1.87
CA TRP A 196 -3.75 -10.98 -3.26
C TRP A 196 -3.69 -12.48 -3.47
N VAL A 197 -4.14 -12.89 -4.65
CA VAL A 197 -3.92 -14.22 -5.19
C VAL A 197 -2.93 -14.09 -6.34
N ASN A 198 -1.75 -14.69 -6.21
CA ASN A 198 -0.77 -14.75 -7.29
C ASN A 198 -0.59 -16.18 -7.77
N GLN A 199 -0.76 -16.39 -9.07
CA GLN A 199 -0.58 -17.69 -9.69
C GLN A 199 0.85 -17.79 -10.23
N GLU A 200 1.64 -18.68 -9.65
CA GLU A 200 3.00 -18.93 -10.10
C GLU A 200 3.27 -20.41 -10.31
N LYS A 201 3.67 -20.75 -11.54
CA LYS A 201 3.89 -22.13 -11.98
C LYS A 201 2.67 -23.00 -11.66
N ASN A 202 2.76 -23.82 -10.60
CA ASN A 202 1.75 -24.77 -10.18
C ASN A 202 1.05 -24.39 -8.86
N ASN A 203 1.39 -23.26 -8.24
CA ASN A 203 0.87 -22.85 -6.94
C ASN A 203 0.10 -21.52 -7.05
N CYS A 204 -1.00 -21.42 -6.29
CA CYS A 204 -1.71 -20.16 -6.06
C CYS A 204 -1.33 -19.64 -4.67
N TYR A 205 -0.57 -18.55 -4.62
CA TYR A 205 -0.13 -17.94 -3.38
C TYR A 205 -1.13 -16.92 -2.86
N LEU A 206 -1.35 -16.90 -1.55
CA LEU A 206 -2.10 -15.87 -0.82
C LEU A 206 -1.14 -15.05 0.03
N TYR A 207 -1.30 -13.73 -0.01
CA TYR A 207 -0.54 -12.82 0.84
C TYR A 207 -1.28 -11.48 1.00
N PRO A 208 -1.04 -10.74 2.10
CA PRO A 208 -1.66 -9.45 2.34
C PRO A 208 -1.31 -8.43 1.25
N ASP A 209 -2.30 -7.62 0.87
CA ASP A 209 -2.07 -6.44 0.04
C ASP A 209 -1.25 -5.40 0.80
N SER A 210 -0.33 -4.79 0.06
CA SER A 210 0.53 -3.71 0.53
C SER A 210 0.90 -2.81 -0.63
N VAL A 211 0.91 -1.51 -0.41
CA VAL A 211 1.11 -0.54 -1.47
C VAL A 211 1.95 0.63 -0.99
N VAL A 212 2.89 1.05 -1.83
CA VAL A 212 3.46 2.39 -1.72
C VAL A 212 2.97 3.22 -2.89
N GLY A 213 2.77 4.51 -2.67
CA GLY A 213 2.30 5.38 -3.72
C GLY A 213 3.08 6.67 -3.80
N THR A 214 3.09 7.28 -4.97
CA THR A 214 3.72 8.60 -5.21
C THR A 214 2.83 9.77 -4.77
N ASP A 215 1.97 9.51 -3.80
CA ASP A 215 1.04 10.44 -3.19
C ASP A 215 0.96 10.17 -1.67
N SER A 216 1.02 11.21 -0.85
CA SER A 216 1.04 11.11 0.61
C SER A 216 -0.19 10.40 1.18
N HIS A 217 -1.35 10.60 0.57
CA HIS A 217 -2.65 10.12 1.01
C HIS A 217 -2.95 8.70 0.54
N THR A 218 -1.96 8.02 -0.07
CA THR A 218 -1.98 6.55 -0.28
C THR A 218 -2.34 5.81 1.02
N THR A 219 -2.10 6.42 2.17
CA THR A 219 -2.52 5.94 3.48
C THR A 219 -4.03 5.69 3.60
N MET A 220 -4.91 6.30 2.80
CA MET A 220 -6.36 6.05 2.85
C MET A 220 -6.72 4.56 2.78
N VAL A 221 -5.96 3.77 2.03
CA VAL A 221 -6.21 2.33 1.83
C VAL A 221 -6.03 1.49 3.10
N ASN A 222 -5.35 2.02 4.13
CA ASN A 222 -5.17 1.27 5.38
C ASN A 222 -6.49 1.03 6.14
N ALA A 223 -7.56 1.75 5.80
CA ALA A 223 -8.92 1.47 6.27
C ALA A 223 -9.45 0.09 5.82
N LEU A 224 -8.97 -0.40 4.68
CA LEU A 224 -9.30 -1.72 4.11
C LEU A 224 -8.26 -2.78 4.53
N SER A 225 -7.52 -2.53 5.60
CA SER A 225 -6.45 -3.40 6.12
C SER A 225 -5.32 -3.68 5.13
N VAL A 226 -5.10 -2.78 4.18
CA VAL A 226 -3.99 -2.82 3.24
C VAL A 226 -2.89 -1.92 3.78
N LEU A 227 -1.72 -2.47 4.08
CA LEU A 227 -0.63 -1.66 4.61
C LEU A 227 -0.03 -0.79 3.49
N GLY A 228 -0.20 0.53 3.57
CA GLY A 228 0.36 1.42 2.57
C GLY A 228 0.52 2.88 2.98
N TRP A 229 1.42 3.56 2.28
CA TRP A 229 1.84 4.94 2.57
C TRP A 229 2.45 5.62 1.35
N GLY A 230 2.60 6.94 1.42
CA GLY A 230 3.25 7.74 0.39
C GLY A 230 4.77 7.70 0.44
N VAL A 231 5.41 7.64 -0.72
CA VAL A 231 6.86 7.70 -0.94
C VAL A 231 7.19 8.68 -2.07
N GLY A 232 8.47 9.03 -2.24
CA GLY A 232 8.92 9.83 -3.37
C GLY A 232 8.88 9.05 -4.69
N GLY A 233 8.96 9.79 -5.81
CA GLY A 233 8.96 9.19 -7.15
C GLY A 233 10.12 8.19 -7.37
N ILE A 234 11.31 8.54 -6.88
CA ILE A 234 12.52 7.70 -7.01
C ILE A 234 12.36 6.38 -6.23
N GLU A 235 11.84 6.43 -5.01
CA GLU A 235 11.58 5.22 -4.23
C GLU A 235 10.51 4.35 -4.91
N ALA A 236 9.46 4.96 -5.44
CA ALA A 236 8.43 4.25 -6.18
C ALA A 236 9.02 3.57 -7.43
N GLU A 237 9.84 4.24 -8.23
CA GLU A 237 10.52 3.67 -9.39
C GLU A 237 11.47 2.52 -9.02
N ALA A 238 12.21 2.66 -7.92
CA ALA A 238 13.06 1.59 -7.41
C ALA A 238 12.23 0.34 -7.10
N VAL A 239 11.08 0.50 -6.42
CA VAL A 239 10.13 -0.59 -6.14
C VAL A 239 9.53 -1.19 -7.40
N MET A 240 9.22 -0.36 -8.41
CA MET A 240 8.76 -0.85 -9.71
C MET A 240 9.77 -1.78 -10.32
N LEU A 241 11.07 -1.46 -10.22
CA LEU A 241 12.17 -2.27 -10.72
C LEU A 241 12.57 -3.42 -9.77
N GLY A 242 11.79 -3.66 -8.72
CA GLY A 242 11.94 -4.79 -7.80
C GLY A 242 12.91 -4.56 -6.64
N GLN A 243 13.35 -3.32 -6.41
CA GLN A 243 14.16 -2.97 -5.25
C GLN A 243 13.27 -2.84 -4.00
N PRO A 244 13.57 -3.56 -2.91
CA PRO A 244 12.87 -3.37 -1.64
C PRO A 244 13.16 -1.98 -1.05
N ILE A 245 12.19 -1.42 -0.33
CA ILE A 245 12.36 -0.18 0.44
C ILE A 245 13.11 -0.51 1.73
N SER A 246 14.21 0.19 1.98
CA SER A 246 14.89 0.14 3.27
C SER A 246 14.16 1.04 4.27
N MET A 247 13.76 0.50 5.42
CA MET A 247 13.08 1.27 6.46
C MET A 247 13.42 0.75 7.85
N ASN A 248 13.39 1.65 8.84
CA ASN A 248 13.38 1.21 10.23
C ASN A 248 12.04 0.55 10.57
N ILE A 249 12.07 -0.53 11.35
CA ILE A 249 10.87 -1.13 11.91
C ILE A 249 10.14 -0.06 12.75
N PRO A 250 8.91 0.31 12.39
CA PRO A 250 8.26 1.44 13.01
C PRO A 250 7.75 1.07 14.40
N LYS A 251 7.83 2.03 15.33
CA LYS A 251 7.05 1.93 16.57
C LYS A 251 5.57 2.03 16.21
N VAL A 252 4.74 1.20 16.85
CA VAL A 252 3.28 1.25 16.67
C VAL A 252 2.62 1.86 17.89
N LEU A 253 1.93 2.98 17.68
CA LEU A 253 1.02 3.58 18.65
C LEU A 253 -0.37 2.96 18.47
N GLY A 254 -0.88 2.32 19.51
CA GLY A 254 -2.28 1.89 19.53
C GLY A 254 -3.20 3.07 19.86
N PHE A 255 -4.17 3.36 19.00
CA PHE A 255 -5.20 4.37 19.26
C PHE A 255 -6.53 3.69 19.59
N ASN A 256 -6.93 3.73 20.87
CA ASN A 256 -8.16 3.10 21.34
C ASN A 256 -9.37 4.01 21.09
N ILE A 257 -10.28 3.60 20.20
CA ILE A 257 -11.57 4.25 19.97
C ILE A 257 -12.64 3.51 20.76
N SER A 258 -13.42 4.26 21.53
CA SER A 258 -14.50 3.73 22.35
C SER A 258 -15.70 4.68 22.36
N GLY A 259 -16.89 4.14 22.63
CA GLY A 259 -18.14 4.90 22.58
C GLY A 259 -18.73 4.98 21.16
N SER A 260 -19.70 5.86 21.00
CA SER A 260 -20.39 6.17 19.74
C SER A 260 -20.41 7.69 19.54
N LEU A 261 -20.52 8.14 18.28
CA LEU A 261 -20.74 9.55 17.99
C LEU A 261 -22.13 9.99 18.47
N ASN A 262 -22.21 11.19 19.06
CA ASN A 262 -23.49 11.79 19.40
C ASN A 262 -24.19 12.26 18.12
N GLU A 263 -25.51 12.40 18.18
CA GLU A 263 -26.30 12.97 17.09
C GLU A 263 -25.77 14.36 16.70
N GLY A 264 -25.67 14.61 15.39
CA GLY A 264 -25.13 15.84 14.83
C GLY A 264 -23.60 15.88 14.70
N ILE A 265 -22.86 14.92 15.26
CA ILE A 265 -21.41 14.80 15.04
C ILE A 265 -21.14 14.02 13.74
N THR A 266 -20.30 14.60 12.88
CA THR A 266 -19.96 14.03 11.57
C THR A 266 -18.64 13.25 11.61
N ALA A 267 -18.38 12.47 10.55
CA ALA A 267 -17.08 11.84 10.32
C ALA A 267 -15.94 12.87 10.25
N THR A 268 -16.22 14.07 9.74
CA THR A 268 -15.27 15.18 9.65
C THR A 268 -14.88 15.68 11.05
N ASP A 269 -15.84 15.83 11.96
CA ASP A 269 -15.56 16.24 13.34
C ASP A 269 -14.69 15.20 14.06
N LEU A 270 -14.99 13.91 13.84
CA LEU A 270 -14.20 12.81 14.39
C LEU A 270 -12.76 12.83 13.86
N VAL A 271 -12.56 12.91 12.54
CA VAL A 271 -11.21 12.87 11.99
C VAL A 271 -10.38 14.08 12.41
N LEU A 272 -10.96 15.29 12.43
CA LEU A 272 -10.23 16.48 12.86
C LEU A 272 -9.80 16.38 14.33
N THR A 273 -10.67 15.82 15.18
CA THR A 273 -10.35 15.55 16.59
C THR A 273 -9.23 14.51 16.74
N ILE A 274 -9.26 13.43 15.97
CA ILE A 274 -8.21 12.40 15.99
C ILE A 274 -6.88 12.99 15.50
N THR A 275 -6.91 13.73 14.39
CA THR A 275 -5.73 14.40 13.81
C THR A 275 -5.11 15.36 14.81
N GLU A 276 -5.91 16.20 15.47
CA GLU A 276 -5.43 17.14 16.49
C GLU A 276 -4.71 16.39 17.63
N ARG A 277 -5.35 15.35 18.19
CA ARG A 277 -4.79 14.57 19.31
C ARG A 277 -3.51 13.84 18.95
N LEU A 278 -3.47 13.21 17.77
CA LEU A 278 -2.29 12.50 17.29
C LEU A 278 -1.12 13.47 17.01
N ARG A 279 -1.43 14.65 16.47
CA ARG A 279 -0.44 15.71 16.25
C ARG A 279 0.14 16.23 17.57
N GLN A 280 -0.70 16.46 18.58
CA GLN A 280 -0.26 16.85 19.93
C GLN A 280 0.61 15.77 20.60
N HIS A 281 0.30 14.49 20.36
CA HIS A 281 1.08 13.37 20.91
C HIS A 281 2.44 13.17 20.23
N GLY A 282 2.58 13.55 18.97
CA GLY A 282 3.83 13.40 18.20
C GLY A 282 4.04 11.98 17.67
N VAL A 283 3.47 11.69 16.50
CA VAL A 283 3.52 10.37 15.85
C VAL A 283 4.38 10.31 14.58
N VAL A 284 5.26 11.30 14.41
CA VAL A 284 6.19 11.36 13.27
C VAL A 284 7.04 10.08 13.17
N GLY A 285 7.01 9.44 12.01
CA GLY A 285 7.77 8.21 11.72
C GLY A 285 7.26 6.95 12.44
N LYS A 286 6.06 7.00 13.04
CA LYS A 286 5.43 5.87 13.71
C LYS A 286 4.25 5.36 12.87
N PHE A 287 3.88 4.11 13.12
CA PHE A 287 2.58 3.59 12.70
C PHE A 287 1.55 3.92 13.79
N VAL A 288 0.35 4.29 13.37
CA VAL A 288 -0.82 4.34 14.25
C VAL A 288 -1.69 3.15 13.88
N GLU A 289 -2.06 2.32 14.85
CA GLU A 289 -2.99 1.20 14.66
C GLU A 289 -4.23 1.43 15.52
N PHE A 290 -5.38 1.53 14.86
CA PHE A 290 -6.67 1.79 15.51
C PHE A 290 -7.24 0.49 16.06
N PHE A 291 -7.76 0.54 17.28
CA PHE A 291 -8.40 -0.59 17.94
C PHE A 291 -9.48 -0.11 18.91
N GLY A 292 -10.21 -1.05 19.51
CA GLY A 292 -11.24 -0.75 20.50
C GLY A 292 -12.66 -0.95 20.00
N ARG A 293 -13.62 -0.96 20.94
CA ARG A 293 -15.04 -1.27 20.63
C ARG A 293 -15.71 -0.22 19.75
N GLY A 294 -15.20 1.01 19.73
CA GLY A 294 -15.76 2.08 18.91
C GLY A 294 -15.58 1.86 17.40
N LEU A 295 -14.66 0.98 16.97
CA LEU A 295 -14.49 0.63 15.55
C LEU A 295 -15.76 -0.01 14.96
N GLU A 296 -16.54 -0.71 15.77
CA GLU A 296 -17.80 -1.35 15.34
C GLU A 296 -18.86 -0.31 14.91
N ASN A 297 -18.70 0.95 15.32
CA ASN A 297 -19.60 2.06 14.99
C ASN A 297 -19.13 2.90 13.79
N LEU A 298 -17.97 2.55 13.19
CA LEU A 298 -17.39 3.30 12.08
C LEU A 298 -17.54 2.52 10.78
N SER A 299 -18.16 3.14 9.78
CA SER A 299 -18.19 2.62 8.42
C SER A 299 -16.79 2.59 7.81
N LEU A 300 -16.60 1.82 6.73
CA LEU A 300 -15.32 1.84 6.03
C LEU A 300 -14.96 3.24 5.47
N ALA A 301 -15.97 4.03 5.08
CA ALA A 301 -15.76 5.41 4.65
C ALA A 301 -15.19 6.29 5.79
N ASP A 302 -15.74 6.19 7.01
CA ASP A 302 -15.23 6.93 8.17
C ASP A 302 -13.78 6.55 8.48
N ARG A 303 -13.47 5.25 8.43
CA ARG A 303 -12.11 4.73 8.63
C ARG A 303 -11.16 5.24 7.54
N ALA A 304 -11.62 5.28 6.29
CA ALA A 304 -10.85 5.79 5.17
C ALA A 304 -10.56 7.28 5.33
N THR A 305 -11.53 8.08 5.78
CA THR A 305 -11.32 9.49 6.12
C THR A 305 -10.25 9.65 7.20
N ILE A 306 -10.30 8.83 8.28
CA ILE A 306 -9.30 8.86 9.34
C ILE A 306 -7.90 8.50 8.82
N SER A 307 -7.81 7.39 8.08
CA SER A 307 -6.55 6.89 7.55
C SER A 307 -5.93 7.79 6.47
N ASN A 308 -6.78 8.47 5.70
CA ASN A 308 -6.37 9.45 4.70
C ASN A 308 -5.57 10.58 5.36
N MET A 309 -5.96 11.02 6.56
CA MET A 309 -5.31 12.14 7.25
C MET A 309 -3.97 11.80 7.95
N ALA A 310 -3.41 10.61 7.69
CA ALA A 310 -2.13 10.21 8.30
C ALA A 310 -0.96 11.16 8.07
N PRO A 311 -0.77 11.73 6.86
CA PRO A 311 0.23 12.77 6.63
C PRO A 311 0.01 14.01 7.51
N GLU A 312 -1.25 14.42 7.76
CA GLU A 312 -1.60 15.62 8.53
C GLU A 312 -1.29 15.49 10.03
N TYR A 313 -1.42 14.29 10.60
CA TYR A 313 -0.98 14.01 11.98
C TYR A 313 0.46 13.47 12.05
N GLY A 314 1.12 13.29 10.92
CA GLY A 314 2.54 12.96 10.79
C GLY A 314 2.89 11.47 10.86
N ALA A 315 1.91 10.57 10.98
CA ALA A 315 2.20 9.14 10.99
C ALA A 315 2.59 8.63 9.60
N THR A 316 3.36 7.56 9.54
CA THR A 316 3.63 6.88 8.26
C THR A 316 2.36 6.18 7.75
N CYS A 317 1.51 5.64 8.63
CA CYS A 317 0.22 5.08 8.27
C CYS A 317 -0.80 5.13 9.43
N GLY A 318 -2.09 5.07 9.11
CA GLY A 318 -3.21 4.92 10.04
C GLY A 318 -3.96 3.59 9.84
N PHE A 319 -3.49 2.51 10.45
CA PHE A 319 -3.91 1.15 10.12
C PHE A 319 -5.18 0.69 10.85
N PHE A 320 -6.14 0.15 10.09
CA PHE A 320 -7.33 -0.53 10.61
C PHE A 320 -7.23 -2.04 10.33
N PRO A 321 -7.17 -2.89 11.38
CA PRO A 321 -7.16 -4.34 11.21
C PRO A 321 -8.45 -4.87 10.56
N THR A 322 -8.36 -6.03 9.93
CA THR A 322 -9.50 -6.66 9.24
C THR A 322 -10.55 -7.06 10.24
N ASP A 323 -11.78 -6.60 10.01
CA ASP A 323 -12.93 -6.96 10.82
C ASP A 323 -14.19 -7.22 9.96
N LYS A 324 -15.36 -7.27 10.60
CA LYS A 324 -16.63 -7.53 9.91
C LYS A 324 -16.97 -6.44 8.90
N GLU A 325 -16.64 -5.18 9.19
CA GLU A 325 -16.90 -4.06 8.28
C GLU A 325 -15.99 -4.14 7.05
N THR A 326 -14.71 -4.48 7.23
CA THR A 326 -13.80 -4.76 6.09
C THR A 326 -14.39 -5.83 5.17
N ILE A 327 -14.88 -6.93 5.73
CA ILE A 327 -15.47 -8.03 4.96
C ILE A 327 -16.80 -7.59 4.31
N SER A 328 -17.60 -6.77 4.99
CA SER A 328 -18.86 -6.25 4.48
C SER A 328 -18.64 -5.37 3.26
N TYR A 329 -17.65 -4.47 3.31
CA TYR A 329 -17.32 -3.58 2.20
C TYR A 329 -16.78 -4.31 0.97
N LEU A 330 -16.04 -5.41 1.16
CA LEU A 330 -15.48 -6.21 0.05
C LEU A 330 -16.53 -7.07 -0.70
N ARG A 331 -17.74 -7.22 -0.16
CA ARG A 331 -18.81 -8.04 -0.75
C ARG A 331 -19.68 -7.25 -1.70
#